data_AF-A0A1Y3X671-F1
#
_entry.id   AF-A0A1Y3X671-F1
#
_cell.length_a   1.000
_cell.length_b   1.000
_cell.length_c   1.000
_cell.angle_alpha   90.00
_cell.angle_beta   90.00
_cell.angle_gamma   90.00
#
_symmetry.space_group_name_H-M   'P 1'
#
loop_
_entity.id
_entity.type
_entity.pdbx_description
1 polymer ?
#
loop_
_entity_poly.entity_id
_entity_poly.type
_entity_poly.pdbx_seq_one_letter_code
_entity_poly.pdbx_strand_id
1 'polypeptide(L)'
;MEHINSFKAAVAALCAALTALWGWFGWVVVAWVGCMLIDYATGSAAALRAGEWSSKTARDGIWHKLGSVVAVIVAAILDTVIGHLLGNVPGVELPFTYTVLLCPLVVIWYILTEAGSIIENAGALGAPIPAWLTKMIAALESKVDQAGDNMSSKE
;
A
#
# COMPACT_ATOMS: atom_id res chain seq x y z
N MET A 1 31.47 -9.99 -17.95
CA MET A 1 30.47 -8.98 -18.38
C MET A 1 29.22 -9.60 -18.98
N GLU A 2 29.33 -10.66 -19.77
CA GLU A 2 28.17 -11.35 -20.36
C GLU A 2 27.17 -11.87 -19.33
N HIS A 3 27.60 -12.56 -18.28
CA HIS A 3 26.68 -13.03 -17.21
C HIS A 3 25.90 -11.90 -16.52
N ILE A 4 26.51 -10.73 -16.35
CA ILE A 4 25.84 -9.55 -15.78
C ILE A 4 24.80 -9.00 -16.76
N ASN A 5 25.12 -8.98 -18.05
CA ASN A 5 24.20 -8.52 -19.09
C ASN A 5 23.04 -9.50 -19.29
N SER A 6 23.29 -10.81 -19.28
CA SER A 6 22.26 -11.84 -19.34
C SER A 6 21.33 -11.78 -18.12
N PHE A 7 21.89 -11.58 -16.91
CA PHE A 7 21.10 -11.41 -15.71
C PHE A 7 20.23 -10.15 -15.77
N LYS A 8 20.79 -9.00 -16.17
CA LYS A 8 20.02 -7.76 -16.39
C LYS A 8 18.92 -7.93 -17.42
N ALA A 9 19.19 -8.63 -18.52
CA ALA A 9 18.21 -8.91 -19.57
C ALA A 9 17.07 -9.80 -19.05
N ALA A 10 17.39 -10.83 -18.26
CA ALA A 10 16.39 -11.70 -17.64
C ALA A 10 15.48 -10.93 -16.66
N VAL A 11 16.07 -10.08 -15.80
CA VAL A 11 15.31 -9.22 -14.89
C VAL A 11 14.44 -8.22 -15.67
N ALA A 12 14.99 -7.58 -16.71
CA ALA A 12 14.23 -6.65 -17.54
C ALA A 12 13.05 -7.34 -18.25
N ALA A 13 13.27 -8.53 -18.82
CA ALA A 13 12.22 -9.32 -19.46
C ALA A 13 11.13 -9.74 -18.47
N LEU A 14 11.51 -10.14 -17.25
CA LEU A 14 10.57 -10.47 -16.19
C LEU A 14 9.74 -9.25 -15.77
N CYS A 15 10.38 -8.11 -15.50
CA CYS A 15 9.67 -6.88 -15.14
C CYS A 15 8.73 -6.41 -16.26
N ALA A 16 9.15 -6.53 -17.52
CA ALA A 16 8.31 -6.21 -18.67
C ALA A 16 7.10 -7.16 -18.77
N ALA A 17 7.31 -8.47 -18.58
CA ALA A 17 6.24 -9.46 -18.58
C ALA A 17 5.23 -9.23 -17.44
N LEU A 18 5.71 -8.95 -16.23
CA LEU A 18 4.84 -8.61 -15.09
C LEU A 18 4.08 -7.30 -15.33
N THR A 19 4.75 -6.27 -15.86
CA THR A 19 4.09 -5.01 -16.23
C THR A 19 3.02 -5.22 -17.30
N ALA A 20 3.25 -6.09 -18.27
CA ALA A 20 2.25 -6.44 -19.28
C ALA A 20 1.07 -7.23 -18.68
N LEU A 21 1.30 -8.04 -17.63
CA LEU A 21 0.28 -8.86 -16.98
C LEU A 21 -0.74 -8.03 -16.19
N TRP A 22 -0.28 -7.08 -15.38
CA TRP A 22 -1.14 -6.36 -14.42
C TRP A 22 -1.01 -4.83 -14.48
N GLY A 23 -0.24 -4.29 -15.43
CA GLY A 23 -0.07 -2.87 -15.63
C GLY A 23 0.66 -2.16 -14.48
N TRP A 24 0.39 -0.86 -14.35
CA TRP A 24 0.97 -0.02 -13.30
C TRP A 24 0.44 -0.39 -11.90
N PHE A 25 -0.84 -0.80 -11.81
CA PHE A 25 -1.50 -1.05 -10.53
C PHE A 25 -0.89 -2.24 -9.78
N GLY A 26 -0.49 -3.30 -10.49
CA GLY A 26 0.20 -4.43 -9.86
C GLY A 26 1.49 -4.01 -9.15
N TRP A 27 2.22 -3.01 -9.67
CA TRP A 27 3.41 -2.49 -9.00
C TRP A 27 3.10 -1.70 -7.72
N VAL A 28 1.94 -1.03 -7.67
CA VAL A 28 1.46 -0.37 -6.45
C VAL A 28 1.14 -1.41 -5.37
N VAL A 29 0.49 -2.51 -5.75
CA VAL A 29 0.23 -3.63 -4.83
C VAL A 29 1.54 -4.27 -4.35
N VAL A 30 2.51 -4.48 -5.23
CA VAL A 30 3.84 -5.00 -4.85
C VAL A 30 4.55 -4.06 -3.89
N ALA A 31 4.50 -2.74 -4.12
CA ALA A 31 5.07 -1.76 -3.20
C ALA A 31 4.41 -1.83 -1.82
N TRP A 32 3.09 -1.93 -1.77
CA TRP A 32 2.34 -2.07 -0.52
C TRP A 32 2.70 -3.35 0.25
N VAL A 33 2.73 -4.51 -0.42
CA VAL A 33 3.17 -5.77 0.20
C VAL A 33 4.61 -5.65 0.70
N GLY A 34 5.49 -4.98 -0.06
CA GLY A 34 6.85 -4.66 0.35
C GLY A 34 6.90 -3.83 1.63
N CYS A 35 6.09 -2.77 1.73
CA CYS A 35 5.95 -1.96 2.93
C CYS A 35 5.50 -2.80 4.13
N MET A 36 4.45 -3.61 3.99
CA MET A 36 3.99 -4.50 5.06
C MET A 36 5.07 -5.47 5.56
N LEU A 37 5.86 -6.03 4.64
CA LEU A 37 6.97 -6.94 4.97
C LEU A 37 8.09 -6.22 5.72
N ILE A 38 8.50 -5.04 5.23
CA ILE A 38 9.52 -4.22 5.89
C ILE A 38 9.04 -3.83 7.27
N ASP A 39 7.80 -3.33 7.38
CA ASP A 39 7.20 -2.92 8.63
C ASP A 39 7.21 -4.07 9.65
N TYR A 40 6.75 -5.25 9.24
CA TYR A 40 6.72 -6.42 10.12
C TYR A 40 8.12 -6.79 10.61
N ALA A 41 9.11 -6.77 9.72
CA ALA A 41 10.49 -7.07 10.05
C ALA A 41 11.08 -6.00 11.00
N THR A 42 10.87 -4.71 10.73
CA THR A 42 11.39 -3.61 11.54
C THR A 42 10.71 -3.52 12.89
N GLY A 43 9.39 -3.70 12.97
CA GLY A 43 8.64 -3.73 14.22
C GLY A 43 9.03 -4.93 15.07
N SER A 44 9.26 -6.09 14.44
CA SER A 44 9.77 -7.25 15.16
C SER A 44 11.17 -7.03 15.72
N ALA A 45 12.07 -6.44 14.94
CA ALA A 45 13.41 -6.10 15.39
C ALA A 45 13.39 -5.06 16.52
N ALA A 46 12.51 -4.04 16.44
CA ALA A 46 12.34 -3.02 17.46
C ALA A 46 11.85 -3.63 18.79
N ALA A 47 10.83 -4.48 18.76
CA ALA A 47 10.29 -5.16 19.94
C ALA A 47 11.32 -6.12 20.57
N LEU A 48 12.11 -6.83 19.75
CA LEU A 48 13.21 -7.67 20.24
C LEU A 48 14.28 -6.83 20.95
N ARG A 49 14.67 -5.68 20.39
CA ARG A 49 15.64 -4.77 21.01
C ARG A 49 15.13 -4.18 22.33
N ALA A 50 13.84 -3.86 22.41
CA ALA A 50 13.20 -3.35 23.62
C ALA A 50 13.01 -4.42 24.71
N GLY A 51 13.16 -5.71 24.37
CA GLY A 51 12.87 -6.81 25.30
C GLY A 51 11.38 -7.06 25.51
N GLU A 52 10.52 -6.43 24.71
CA GLU A 52 9.05 -6.49 24.81
C GLU A 52 8.44 -7.51 23.84
N TRP A 53 9.27 -8.32 23.17
CA TRP A 53 8.80 -9.32 22.24
C TRP A 53 7.88 -10.33 22.92
N SER A 54 6.61 -10.31 22.54
CA SER A 54 5.64 -11.31 22.95
C SER A 54 4.96 -11.91 21.73
N SER A 55 4.66 -13.21 21.81
CA SER A 55 3.89 -13.89 20.75
C SER A 55 2.50 -13.27 20.55
N LYS A 56 1.96 -12.60 21.57
CA LYS A 56 0.70 -11.85 21.47
C LYS A 56 0.87 -10.61 20.59
N THR A 57 1.89 -9.80 20.84
CA THR A 57 2.23 -8.61 20.04
C THR A 57 2.45 -8.96 18.57
N ALA A 58 3.18 -10.05 18.30
CA ALA A 58 3.40 -10.52 16.93
C ALA A 58 2.09 -10.94 16.22
N ARG A 59 1.18 -11.62 16.93
CA ARG A 59 -0.13 -12.02 16.39
C ARG A 59 -1.03 -10.83 16.14
N ASP A 60 -1.05 -9.85 17.04
CA ASP A 60 -1.85 -8.63 16.89
C ASP A 60 -1.40 -7.84 15.65
N GLY A 61 -0.09 -7.78 15.39
CA GLY A 61 0.46 -7.20 14.16
C GLY A 61 0.01 -7.92 12.88
N ILE A 62 -0.08 -9.26 12.90
CA ILE A 62 -0.61 -10.05 11.78
C ILE A 62 -2.12 -9.81 11.59
N TRP A 63 -2.90 -9.72 12.67
CA TRP A 63 -4.33 -9.45 12.58
C TRP A 63 -4.63 -8.08 11.98
N HIS A 64 -3.85 -7.05 12.35
CA HIS A 64 -3.97 -5.72 11.76
C HIS A 64 -3.74 -5.76 10.24
N LYS A 65 -2.70 -6.48 9.82
CA LYS A 65 -2.33 -6.69 8.41
C LYS A 65 -3.35 -7.51 7.63
N LEU A 66 -3.99 -8.49 8.28
CA LEU A 66 -5.10 -9.19 7.67
C LEU A 66 -6.30 -8.27 7.46
N GLY A 67 -6.58 -7.38 8.42
CA GLY A 67 -7.60 -6.34 8.29
C GLY A 67 -7.38 -5.44 7.07
N SER A 68 -6.14 -4.99 6.83
CA SER A 68 -5.82 -4.17 5.66
C SER A 68 -6.02 -4.93 4.34
N VAL A 69 -5.66 -6.21 4.29
CA VAL A 69 -5.94 -7.08 3.14
C VAL A 69 -7.43 -7.20 2.85
N VAL A 70 -8.26 -7.39 3.88
CA VAL A 70 -9.72 -7.45 3.72
C VAL A 70 -10.27 -6.13 3.16
N ALA A 71 -9.82 -4.98 3.67
CA ALA A 71 -10.25 -3.68 3.16
C ALA A 71 -9.89 -3.46 1.68
N VAL A 72 -8.68 -3.85 1.26
CA VAL A 72 -8.27 -3.79 -0.15
C VAL A 72 -9.11 -4.72 -1.03
N ILE A 73 -9.44 -5.93 -0.56
CA ILE A 73 -10.33 -6.84 -1.29
C ILE A 73 -11.73 -6.22 -1.46
N VAL A 74 -12.28 -5.61 -0.41
CA VAL A 74 -13.57 -4.90 -0.50
C VAL A 74 -13.50 -3.78 -1.54
N ALA A 75 -12.44 -2.97 -1.54
CA ALA A 75 -12.24 -1.91 -2.52
C ALA A 75 -12.15 -2.45 -3.97
N ALA A 76 -11.47 -3.59 -4.17
CA ALA A 76 -11.38 -4.26 -5.46
C ALA A 76 -12.74 -4.79 -5.95
N ILE A 77 -13.55 -5.33 -5.03
CA ILE A 77 -14.92 -5.76 -5.34
C ILE A 77 -15.75 -4.55 -5.77
N LEU A 78 -15.65 -3.43 -5.07
CA LEU A 78 -16.37 -2.20 -5.42
C LEU A 78 -15.98 -1.66 -6.81
N ASP A 79 -14.67 -1.61 -7.13
CA ASP A 79 -14.20 -1.24 -8.47
C ASP A 79 -14.83 -2.14 -9.54
N THR A 80 -14.88 -3.45 -9.29
CA THR A 80 -15.46 -4.43 -10.22
C THR A 80 -16.96 -4.22 -10.41
N VAL A 81 -17.69 -3.94 -9.32
CA VAL A 81 -19.14 -3.69 -9.35
C VAL A 81 -19.44 -2.38 -10.10
N ILE A 82 -18.69 -1.31 -9.84
CA ILE A 82 -18.84 -0.02 -10.53
C ILE A 82 -18.52 -0.17 -12.02
N GLY A 83 -17.45 -0.88 -12.36
CA GLY A 83 -17.11 -1.19 -13.75
C GLY A 83 -18.23 -1.94 -14.48
N HIS A 84 -18.84 -2.94 -13.83
CA HIS A 84 -19.99 -3.64 -14.39
C HIS A 84 -21.22 -2.75 -14.55
N LEU A 85 -21.49 -1.88 -13.57
CA LEU A 85 -22.60 -0.93 -13.64
C LEU A 85 -22.46 -0.01 -14.86
N LEU A 86 -21.31 0.64 -15.01
CA LEU A 86 -21.03 1.57 -16.11
C LEU A 86 -21.00 0.88 -17.49
N GLY A 87 -20.56 -0.37 -17.55
CA GLY A 87 -20.49 -1.13 -18.81
C GLY A 87 -21.84 -1.69 -19.28
N ASN A 88 -22.81 -1.88 -18.39
CA ASN A 88 -24.04 -2.63 -18.70
C ASN A 88 -25.34 -1.85 -18.46
N VAL A 89 -25.32 -0.72 -17.75
CA VAL A 89 -26.52 0.10 -17.50
C VAL A 89 -26.53 1.30 -18.47
N PRO A 90 -27.47 1.34 -19.43
CA PRO A 90 -27.57 2.45 -20.38
C PRO A 90 -27.88 3.77 -19.66
N GLY A 91 -27.19 4.85 -20.05
CA GLY A 91 -27.44 6.20 -19.54
C GLY A 91 -26.72 6.53 -18.21
N VAL A 92 -25.92 5.61 -17.67
CA VAL A 92 -25.04 5.88 -16.53
C VAL A 92 -23.61 6.00 -17.03
N GLU A 93 -23.12 7.23 -17.15
CA GLU A 93 -21.75 7.53 -17.56
C GLU A 93 -21.09 8.46 -16.55
N LEU A 94 -19.81 8.24 -16.29
CA LEU A 94 -18.98 9.16 -15.52
C LEU A 94 -18.32 10.18 -16.47
N PRO A 95 -17.99 11.40 -16.01
CA PRO A 95 -17.33 12.41 -16.84
C PRO A 95 -15.86 12.06 -17.20
N PHE A 96 -15.41 10.85 -16.85
CA PHE A 96 -14.10 10.29 -17.13
C PHE A 96 -14.21 8.76 -17.31
N THR A 97 -13.21 8.16 -17.96
CA THR A 97 -13.13 6.71 -18.11
C THR A 97 -12.78 6.04 -16.79
N TYR A 98 -13.72 5.27 -16.24
CA TYR A 98 -13.50 4.47 -15.04
C TYR A 98 -12.86 3.14 -15.40
N THR A 99 -11.67 2.86 -14.87
CA THR A 99 -10.98 1.58 -15.04
C THR A 99 -10.90 0.86 -13.69
N VAL A 100 -10.09 1.39 -12.78
CA VAL A 100 -10.03 1.06 -11.36
C VAL A 100 -9.69 2.36 -10.63
N LEU A 101 -10.33 2.64 -9.50
CA LEU A 101 -10.11 3.88 -8.75
C LEU A 101 -10.06 3.63 -7.25
N LEU A 102 -11.04 2.93 -6.70
CA LEU A 102 -11.17 2.76 -5.26
C LEU A 102 -10.03 1.90 -4.70
N CYS A 103 -9.72 0.78 -5.34
CA CYS A 103 -8.67 -0.12 -4.89
C CYS A 103 -7.28 0.52 -4.95
N PRO A 104 -6.84 1.18 -6.04
CA PRO A 104 -5.60 1.95 -6.03
C PRO A 104 -5.53 3.01 -4.94
N LEU A 105 -6.61 3.75 -4.68
CA LEU A 105 -6.64 4.76 -3.63
C LEU A 105 -6.46 4.14 -2.24
N VAL A 106 -7.17 3.06 -1.94
CA VAL A 106 -7.07 2.34 -0.66
C VAL A 106 -5.67 1.74 -0.47
N VAL A 107 -5.07 1.14 -1.51
CA VAL A 107 -3.71 0.60 -1.44
C VAL A 107 -2.69 1.72 -1.20
N ILE A 108 -2.82 2.87 -1.88
CA ILE A 108 -1.93 4.03 -1.66
C ILE A 108 -2.08 4.56 -0.23
N TRP A 109 -3.30 4.64 0.28
CA TRP A 109 -3.55 5.02 1.67
C TRP A 109 -2.83 4.09 2.64
N TYR A 110 -2.96 2.77 2.48
CA TYR A 110 -2.21 1.82 3.31
C TYR A 110 -0.69 1.92 3.16
N ILE A 111 -0.15 2.24 1.98
CA ILE A 111 1.29 2.50 1.83
C ILE A 111 1.73 3.66 2.73
N LEU A 112 0.95 4.73 2.82
CA LEU A 112 1.27 5.88 3.68
C LEU A 112 1.27 5.49 5.16
N THR A 113 0.25 4.75 5.60
CA THR A 113 0.15 4.26 6.99
C THR A 113 1.31 3.32 7.34
N GLU A 114 1.63 2.35 6.47
CA GLU A 114 2.79 1.45 6.66
C GLU A 114 4.12 2.23 6.63
N ALA A 115 4.26 3.24 5.79
CA ALA A 115 5.45 4.10 5.78
C ALA A 115 5.63 4.87 7.10
N GLY A 116 4.54 5.32 7.71
CA GLY A 116 4.55 5.90 9.06
C GLY A 116 5.11 4.91 10.08
N SER A 117 4.56 3.70 10.11
CA SER A 117 4.98 2.65 11.06
C SER A 117 6.44 2.21 10.85
N ILE A 118 6.91 2.09 9.61
CA ILE A 118 8.32 1.80 9.29
C ILE A 118 9.25 2.86 9.88
N ILE A 119 8.89 4.14 9.76
CA ILE A 119 9.70 5.24 10.29
C ILE A 119 9.76 5.22 11.82
N GLU A 120 8.64 4.94 12.48
CA GLU A 120 8.59 4.76 13.93
C GLU A 120 9.47 3.58 14.38
N ASN A 121 9.35 2.44 13.71
CA ASN A 121 10.14 1.25 13.97
C ASN A 121 11.64 1.49 13.76
N ALA A 122 12.02 2.22 12.69
CA ALA A 122 13.40 2.60 12.43
C ALA A 122 13.96 3.53 13.53
N GLY A 123 13.15 4.48 14.03
CA GLY A 123 13.50 5.33 15.16
C GLY A 123 13.70 4.54 16.46
N ALA A 124 12.83 3.57 16.74
CA ALA A 124 12.96 2.65 17.89
C ALA A 124 14.22 1.76 17.79
N LEU A 125 14.64 1.44 16.56
CA LEU A 125 15.93 0.80 16.26
C LEU A 125 17.12 1.78 16.31
N GLY A 126 16.93 3.02 16.75
CA GLY A 126 17.99 4.00 16.96
C GLY A 126 18.54 4.64 15.69
N ALA A 127 17.84 4.53 14.55
CA ALA A 127 18.20 5.28 13.35
C ALA A 127 17.91 6.77 13.55
N PRO A 128 18.81 7.68 13.13
CA PRO A 128 18.56 9.12 13.20
C PRO A 128 17.57 9.53 12.09
N ILE A 129 16.27 9.48 12.40
CA ILE A 129 15.22 9.90 11.48
C ILE A 129 15.05 11.42 11.51
N PRO A 130 15.15 12.12 10.36
CA PRO A 130 14.86 13.55 10.30
C PRO A 130 13.39 13.85 10.60
N ALA A 131 13.13 14.78 11.53
CA ALA A 131 11.75 15.14 11.92
C ALA A 131 10.88 15.67 10.76
N TRP A 132 11.50 16.24 9.72
CA TRP A 132 10.76 16.69 8.54
C TRP A 132 10.13 15.53 7.75
N LEU A 133 10.78 14.36 7.75
CA LEU A 133 10.29 13.18 7.02
C LEU A 133 9.03 12.62 7.68
N THR A 134 9.06 12.44 9.00
CA THR A 134 7.89 12.02 9.79
C THR A 134 6.72 12.99 9.61
N LYS A 135 6.99 14.31 9.67
CA LYS A 135 5.96 15.34 9.45
C LYS A 135 5.37 15.30 8.04
N MET A 136 6.20 15.05 7.03
CA MET A 136 5.75 14.95 5.64
C MET A 136 4.81 13.75 5.44
N ILE A 137 5.14 12.58 6.00
CA ILE A 137 4.29 11.38 5.91
C ILE A 137 2.94 11.64 6.58
N ALA A 138 2.94 12.14 7.82
CA ALA A 138 1.71 12.46 8.54
C ALA A 138 0.85 13.51 7.81
N ALA A 139 1.48 14.50 7.18
CA ALA A 139 0.77 15.50 6.38
C ALA A 139 0.13 14.89 5.13
N LEU A 140 0.79 13.94 4.47
CA LEU A 140 0.25 13.23 3.32
C LEU A 140 -0.95 12.36 3.71
N GLU A 141 -0.83 11.57 4.78
CA GLU A 141 -1.92 10.74 5.30
C GLU A 141 -3.15 11.60 5.65
N SER A 142 -2.95 12.66 6.43
CA SER A 142 -4.04 13.58 6.79
C SER A 142 -4.68 14.26 5.58
N LYS A 143 -3.92 14.53 4.51
CA LYS A 143 -4.48 15.10 3.27
C LYS A 143 -5.31 14.09 2.49
N VAL A 144 -4.94 12.81 2.51
CA VAL A 144 -5.74 11.75 1.90
C VAL A 144 -7.02 11.52 2.71
N ASP A 145 -6.93 11.50 4.04
CA ASP A 145 -8.11 11.39 4.92
C ASP A 145 -9.10 12.55 4.69
N GLN A 146 -8.60 13.78 4.71
CA GLN A 146 -9.40 14.98 4.42
C GLN A 146 -10.04 14.91 3.04
N ALA A 147 -9.35 14.37 2.03
CA ALA A 147 -9.92 14.21 0.70
C ALA A 147 -11.08 13.20 0.71
N GLY A 148 -10.96 12.09 1.46
CA GLY A 148 -12.02 11.12 1.68
C GLY A 148 -13.23 11.71 2.42
N ASP A 149 -13.01 12.41 3.53
CA ASP A 149 -14.07 13.01 4.35
C ASP A 149 -14.86 14.09 3.58
N ASN A 150 -14.18 14.91 2.78
CA ASN A 150 -14.81 15.93 1.96
C ASN A 150 -15.64 15.34 0.80
N MET A 151 -15.34 14.11 0.35
CA MET A 151 -16.19 13.38 -0.58
C MET A 151 -17.42 12.79 0.11
N SER A 152 -17.31 12.43 1.40
CA SER A 152 -18.43 11.91 2.20
C SER A 152 -19.36 13.01 2.74
N SER A 153 -18.89 14.25 2.88
CA SER A 153 -19.63 15.37 3.50
C SER A 153 -20.29 16.33 2.50
N LYS A 154 -20.26 16.03 1.21
CA LYS A 154 -21.11 16.70 0.20
C LYS A 154 -22.44 15.97 0.07
N GLU A 155 -23.24 16.04 1.14
CA GLU A 155 -24.69 15.87 1.10
C GLU A 155 -25.36 17.19 1.51
#